data_AF-A0A651EHD4-F1
#
_entry.id   AF-A0A651EHD4-F1
#
_cell.length_a   1.000
_cell.length_b   1.000
_cell.length_c   1.000
_cell.angle_alpha   90.00
_cell.angle_beta   90.00
_cell.angle_gamma   90.00
#
_symmetry.space_group_name_H-M   'P 1'
#
loop_
_entity.id
_entity.type
_entity.pdbx_description
1 polymer ?
#
loop_
_entity_poly.entity_id
_entity_poly.type
_entity_poly.pdbx_seq_one_letter_code
_entity_poly.pdbx_strand_id
1 'polypeptide(L)'
;MGISEQKMGQASWMVETNTIQAWVTEQGGMMAPVTFRLPSGRTVEPYYVAPWYDENREVEPAVLGPLRGDFFCLPFGADNAVGSEDHQPHGESAYATWRLLERASHDDAQTLSLGIDYQACAGSITKNLHFSEGHAVIRTEHVIRGFSGRYPLGHHATLHGGSGGAIWRIYTAPFDYGATDPSFVEPAAGGEYHALEPGVSFDSLDSIPTRWKGVADADGSRFPARRGFIDLYAVYRTPPDEPEKRIAWSAAYNRDEHYLWFSVKDASVLPATVFWVENGGRHQAPWDGRNSCIGIEETCTYFAAGRRESVDDNDVSRRGIPTAVSLDADRRTVIRTVQGVLEIPEEPDSVEFLTDAEGMLVCRVNGGAMLPTGVERSAALSAL
;
A
#
# COMPACT_ATOMS: atom_id res chain seq x y z
N MET A 1 22.43 -11.00 -17.01
CA MET A 1 21.01 -11.02 -16.62
C MET A 1 20.93 -11.83 -15.34
N GLY A 2 20.46 -11.23 -14.24
CA GLY A 2 20.39 -11.90 -12.94
C GLY A 2 19.42 -13.07 -12.99
N ILE A 3 19.83 -14.22 -12.45
CA ILE A 3 18.99 -15.42 -12.37
C ILE A 3 17.92 -15.17 -11.31
N SER A 4 16.66 -15.45 -11.63
CA SER A 4 15.58 -15.47 -10.64
C SER A 4 15.65 -16.75 -9.81
N GLU A 5 15.26 -16.65 -8.55
CA GLU A 5 15.31 -17.72 -7.57
C GLU A 5 13.90 -17.99 -7.04
N GLN A 6 13.65 -19.22 -6.58
CA GLN A 6 12.37 -19.58 -5.97
C GLN A 6 12.33 -19.10 -4.52
N LYS A 7 11.38 -18.22 -4.19
CA LYS A 7 11.12 -17.76 -2.83
C LYS A 7 9.63 -17.80 -2.54
N MET A 8 9.25 -18.61 -1.53
CA MET A 8 7.85 -18.76 -1.10
C MET A 8 6.89 -18.98 -2.29
N GLY A 9 7.19 -20.01 -3.08
CA GLY A 9 6.37 -20.42 -4.24
C GLY A 9 6.46 -19.54 -5.48
N GLN A 10 7.30 -18.50 -5.50
CA GLN A 10 7.37 -17.54 -6.61
C GLN A 10 8.80 -17.36 -7.13
N ALA A 11 8.95 -17.31 -8.46
CA ALA A 11 10.18 -16.83 -9.09
C ALA A 11 10.39 -15.36 -8.73
N SER A 12 11.56 -15.03 -8.19
CA SER A 12 11.82 -13.74 -7.57
C SER A 12 13.26 -13.27 -7.78
N TRP A 13 13.47 -11.96 -7.73
CA TRP A 13 14.79 -11.34 -7.65
C TRP A 13 15.08 -10.90 -6.23
N MET A 14 16.23 -11.32 -5.69
CA MET A 14 16.72 -10.84 -4.41
C MET A 14 17.55 -9.56 -4.59
N VAL A 15 17.39 -8.62 -3.65
CA VAL A 15 18.25 -7.45 -3.44
C VAL A 15 18.61 -7.38 -1.96
N GLU A 16 19.87 -7.08 -1.65
CA GLU A 16 20.37 -7.07 -0.27
C GLU A 16 21.34 -5.91 -0.02
N THR A 17 21.11 -5.18 1.06
CA THR A 17 22.03 -4.22 1.68
C THR A 17 22.45 -4.74 3.06
N ASN A 18 23.26 -3.97 3.81
CA ASN A 18 23.54 -4.31 5.21
C ASN A 18 22.31 -4.26 6.15
N THR A 19 21.26 -3.53 5.76
CA THR A 19 20.04 -3.29 6.55
C THR A 19 18.79 -3.96 6.00
N ILE A 20 18.78 -4.38 4.73
CA ILE A 20 17.57 -4.88 4.06
C ILE A 20 17.92 -6.12 3.24
N GLN A 21 17.09 -7.16 3.34
CA GLN A 21 17.01 -8.21 2.31
C GLN A 21 15.58 -8.22 1.76
N ALA A 22 15.43 -7.97 0.47
CA ALA A 22 14.12 -7.89 -0.20
C ALA A 22 14.02 -8.89 -1.34
N TRP A 23 12.83 -9.44 -1.52
CA TRP A 23 12.49 -10.33 -2.63
C TRP A 23 11.38 -9.69 -3.46
N VAL A 24 11.55 -9.64 -4.77
CA VAL A 24 10.57 -9.08 -5.71
C VAL A 24 10.16 -10.14 -6.71
N THR A 25 8.87 -10.50 -6.73
CA THR A 25 8.36 -11.56 -7.61
C THR A 25 8.36 -11.14 -9.07
N GLU A 26 8.57 -12.09 -9.98
CA GLU A 26 8.37 -11.84 -11.41
C GLU A 26 6.90 -11.54 -11.71
N GLN A 27 5.99 -12.34 -11.14
CA GLN A 27 4.55 -12.14 -11.27
C GLN A 27 4.08 -10.99 -10.38
N GLY A 28 3.43 -9.98 -10.97
CA GLY A 28 2.90 -8.81 -10.26
C GLY A 28 3.94 -7.85 -9.68
N GLY A 29 5.24 -8.15 -9.80
CA GLY A 29 6.31 -7.27 -9.32
C GLY A 29 6.22 -7.01 -7.81
N MET A 30 5.66 -7.94 -7.04
CA MET A 30 5.32 -7.76 -5.63
C MET A 30 6.56 -7.88 -4.75
N MET A 31 6.73 -6.95 -3.81
CA MET A 31 7.91 -6.89 -2.94
C MET A 31 7.63 -7.53 -1.58
N ALA A 32 7.85 -8.84 -1.48
CA ALA A 32 7.91 -9.57 -0.22
C ALA A 32 8.44 -11.01 -0.42
N PRO A 33 9.01 -11.63 0.64
CA PRO A 33 9.25 -11.05 1.96
C PRO A 33 10.34 -9.97 1.93
N VAL A 34 10.32 -9.08 2.93
CA VAL A 34 11.39 -8.12 3.18
C VAL A 34 11.79 -8.20 4.64
N THR A 35 13.07 -8.49 4.87
CA THR A 35 13.68 -8.50 6.19
C THR A 35 14.43 -7.19 6.40
N PHE A 36 14.10 -6.46 7.46
CA PHE A 36 14.84 -5.27 7.88
C PHE A 36 15.68 -5.59 9.11
N ARG A 37 16.94 -5.18 9.11
CA ARG A 37 17.83 -5.21 10.28
C ARG A 37 17.77 -3.86 11.00
N LEU A 38 17.33 -3.89 12.26
CA LEU A 38 17.24 -2.74 13.13
C LEU A 38 18.61 -2.36 13.74
N PRO A 39 18.79 -1.12 14.24
CA PRO A 39 20.02 -0.71 14.93
C PRO A 39 20.45 -1.62 16.09
N SER A 40 19.50 -2.21 16.82
CA SER A 40 19.79 -3.22 17.86
C SER A 40 20.35 -4.54 17.34
N GLY A 41 20.38 -4.75 16.01
CA GLY A 41 20.78 -6.00 15.36
C GLY A 41 19.66 -7.02 15.19
N ARG A 42 18.46 -6.76 15.77
CA ARG A 42 17.24 -7.54 15.54
C ARG A 42 16.78 -7.42 14.10
N THR A 43 16.02 -8.41 13.63
CA THR A 43 15.40 -8.39 12.30
C THR A 43 13.88 -8.44 12.41
N VAL A 44 13.18 -7.75 11.51
CA VAL A 44 11.71 -7.70 11.47
C VAL A 44 11.21 -7.84 10.02
N GLU A 45 10.03 -8.44 9.85
CA GLU A 45 9.42 -8.74 8.54
C GLU A 45 7.95 -8.27 8.50
N PRO A 46 7.69 -6.97 8.29
CA PRO A 46 6.34 -6.41 8.44
C PRO A 46 5.36 -6.87 7.36
N TYR A 47 5.87 -7.20 6.17
CA TYR A 47 5.05 -7.46 5.01
C TYR A 47 4.40 -8.84 5.04
N TYR A 48 3.14 -8.87 4.65
CA TYR A 48 2.34 -10.07 4.50
C TYR A 48 2.78 -10.91 3.29
N VAL A 49 2.67 -12.23 3.43
CA VAL A 49 2.72 -13.20 2.33
C VAL A 49 1.54 -14.14 2.50
N ALA A 50 0.78 -14.37 1.43
CA ALA A 50 -0.45 -15.14 1.53
C ALA A 50 -0.26 -16.59 1.98
N PRO A 51 -1.10 -17.12 2.89
CA PRO A 51 -0.88 -18.43 3.49
C PRO A 51 -1.07 -19.61 2.52
N TRP A 52 -1.55 -19.35 1.30
CA TRP A 52 -1.64 -20.33 0.21
C TRP A 52 -0.44 -20.27 -0.75
N TYR A 53 0.64 -19.55 -0.43
CA TYR A 53 1.77 -19.35 -1.36
C TYR A 53 2.42 -20.65 -1.84
N ASP A 54 2.36 -21.73 -1.06
CA ASP A 54 2.91 -23.05 -1.38
C ASP A 54 1.85 -24.09 -1.73
N GLU A 55 0.59 -23.66 -1.86
CA GLU A 55 -0.49 -24.51 -2.31
C GLU A 55 -0.51 -24.54 -3.83
N ASN A 56 -0.37 -25.74 -4.40
CA ASN A 56 -0.47 -25.95 -5.85
C ASN A 56 -1.94 -25.86 -6.31
N ARG A 57 -2.50 -24.66 -6.32
CA ARG A 57 -3.90 -24.38 -6.66
C ARG A 57 -3.96 -23.13 -7.54
N GLU A 58 -4.80 -23.15 -8.56
CA GLU A 58 -5.15 -21.95 -9.31
C GLU A 58 -6.06 -21.07 -8.44
N VAL A 59 -5.75 -19.77 -8.41
CA VAL A 59 -6.44 -18.78 -7.60
C VAL A 59 -6.85 -17.61 -8.49
N GLU A 60 -8.12 -17.22 -8.40
CA GLU A 60 -8.67 -16.08 -9.13
C GLU A 60 -9.23 -15.03 -8.16
N PRO A 61 -9.08 -13.72 -8.46
CA PRO A 61 -8.36 -13.16 -9.62
C PRO A 61 -6.83 -13.39 -9.55
N ALA A 62 -6.13 -13.27 -10.68
CA ALA A 62 -4.71 -13.64 -10.80
C ALA A 62 -3.77 -12.90 -9.82
N VAL A 63 -4.14 -11.70 -9.36
CA VAL A 63 -3.42 -10.94 -8.32
C VAL A 63 -3.31 -11.72 -7.00
N LEU A 64 -4.25 -12.63 -6.72
CA LEU A 64 -4.25 -13.45 -5.49
C LEU A 64 -3.17 -14.54 -5.48
N GLY A 65 -2.65 -14.93 -6.66
CA GLY A 65 -1.63 -15.97 -6.77
C GLY A 65 -0.37 -15.65 -5.95
N PRO A 66 0.33 -14.54 -6.24
CA PRO A 66 1.50 -14.13 -5.47
C PRO A 66 1.17 -13.32 -4.20
N LEU A 67 -0.05 -12.75 -4.07
CA LEU A 67 -0.47 -11.76 -3.05
C LEU A 67 0.47 -11.60 -1.85
N ARG A 68 1.28 -10.53 -1.87
CA ARG A 68 2.28 -10.25 -0.83
C ARG A 68 2.75 -8.81 -0.85
N GLY A 69 3.22 -8.35 0.31
CA GLY A 69 3.98 -7.10 0.49
C GLY A 69 3.37 -5.89 -0.20
N ASP A 70 4.20 -5.18 -0.98
CA ASP A 70 3.81 -4.01 -1.75
C ASP A 70 3.86 -4.28 -3.26
N PHE A 71 2.80 -3.87 -3.96
CA PHE A 71 2.69 -3.92 -5.42
C PHE A 71 1.92 -2.72 -5.96
N PHE A 72 2.12 -2.40 -7.23
CA PHE A 72 1.51 -1.23 -7.86
C PHE A 72 0.30 -1.64 -8.69
N CYS A 73 -0.81 -0.92 -8.51
CA CYS A 73 -2.05 -1.17 -9.22
C CYS A 73 -2.30 -0.05 -10.22
N LEU A 74 -2.53 -0.39 -11.48
CA LEU A 74 -2.95 0.53 -12.52
C LEU A 74 -3.81 -0.21 -13.57
N PRO A 75 -5.13 -0.01 -13.61
CA PRO A 75 -5.94 0.70 -12.63
C PRO A 75 -6.02 0.01 -11.25
N PHE A 76 -6.24 0.79 -10.19
CA PHE A 76 -6.51 0.29 -8.83
C PHE A 76 -7.99 -0.11 -8.65
N GLY A 77 -8.26 -1.22 -7.97
CA GLY A 77 -9.61 -1.66 -7.55
C GLY A 77 -10.20 -2.79 -8.39
N ALA A 78 -11.46 -3.12 -8.16
CA ALA A 78 -12.12 -4.33 -8.64
C ALA A 78 -12.61 -4.26 -10.11
N ASP A 79 -13.51 -3.32 -10.45
CA ASP A 79 -14.10 -3.21 -11.79
C ASP A 79 -13.34 -2.20 -12.66
N ASN A 80 -12.58 -2.70 -13.62
CA ASN A 80 -11.67 -1.89 -14.43
C ASN A 80 -12.04 -1.82 -15.91
N ALA A 81 -13.23 -2.28 -16.28
CA ALA A 81 -13.74 -2.21 -17.64
C ALA A 81 -14.22 -0.79 -17.99
N VAL A 82 -13.54 -0.13 -18.93
CA VAL A 82 -13.95 1.18 -19.49
C VAL A 82 -13.68 1.21 -20.99
N GLY A 83 -14.75 1.37 -21.78
CA GLY A 83 -14.64 1.37 -23.24
C GLY A 83 -14.22 0.00 -23.77
N SER A 84 -13.10 -0.05 -24.50
CA SER A 84 -12.51 -1.30 -25.01
C SER A 84 -11.42 -1.88 -24.09
N GLU A 85 -11.03 -1.15 -23.05
CA GLU A 85 -10.03 -1.60 -22.09
C GLU A 85 -10.72 -2.32 -20.94
N ASP A 86 -10.26 -3.51 -20.63
CA ASP A 86 -10.72 -4.30 -19.49
C ASP A 86 -9.51 -4.96 -18.85
N HIS A 87 -9.37 -4.77 -17.54
CA HIS A 87 -8.27 -5.30 -16.75
C HIS A 87 -8.87 -6.11 -15.60
N GLN A 88 -8.21 -7.19 -15.20
CA GLN A 88 -8.56 -7.86 -13.95
C GLN A 88 -8.41 -6.90 -12.76
N PRO A 89 -8.99 -7.23 -11.58
CA PRO A 89 -8.79 -6.45 -10.36
C PRO A 89 -7.32 -6.05 -10.14
N HIS A 90 -7.11 -4.78 -9.81
CA HIS A 90 -5.81 -4.12 -9.60
C HIS A 90 -4.90 -3.95 -10.84
N GLY A 91 -5.40 -4.27 -12.03
CA GLY A 91 -4.69 -3.99 -13.29
C GLY A 91 -3.53 -4.94 -13.58
N GLU A 92 -3.03 -4.91 -14.81
CA GLU A 92 -2.00 -5.86 -15.28
C GLU A 92 -0.71 -5.80 -14.46
N SER A 93 -0.35 -4.62 -13.93
CA SER A 93 0.83 -4.47 -13.08
C SER A 93 0.80 -5.34 -11.84
N ALA A 94 -0.38 -5.71 -11.35
CA ALA A 94 -0.56 -6.51 -10.14
C ALA A 94 -0.51 -8.02 -10.38
N TYR A 95 -0.57 -8.51 -11.62
CA TYR A 95 -0.61 -9.96 -11.88
C TYR A 95 0.22 -10.45 -13.07
N ALA A 96 0.57 -9.58 -14.02
CA ALA A 96 1.37 -9.98 -15.18
C ALA A 96 2.86 -10.09 -14.82
N THR A 97 3.61 -10.75 -15.70
CA THR A 97 5.05 -10.98 -15.50
C THR A 97 5.87 -9.74 -15.84
N TRP A 98 6.60 -9.24 -14.86
CA TRP A 98 7.59 -8.19 -15.02
C TRP A 98 8.91 -8.74 -15.57
N ARG A 99 9.69 -7.89 -16.22
CA ARG A 99 11.01 -8.22 -16.78
C ARG A 99 12.09 -7.46 -16.03
N LEU A 100 13.17 -8.14 -15.65
CA LEU A 100 14.36 -7.48 -15.12
C LEU A 100 15.01 -6.63 -16.22
N LEU A 101 15.08 -5.31 -16.01
CA LEU A 101 15.77 -4.39 -16.89
C LEU A 101 17.21 -4.17 -16.43
N GLU A 102 17.40 -3.90 -15.14
CA GLU A 102 18.70 -3.59 -14.57
C GLU A 102 18.77 -3.99 -13.08
N ARG A 103 19.97 -4.38 -12.65
CA ARG A 103 20.36 -4.46 -11.25
C ARG A 103 21.73 -3.80 -11.13
N ALA A 104 21.87 -2.83 -10.25
CA ALA A 104 23.13 -2.14 -10.04
C ALA A 104 23.45 -2.00 -8.55
N SER A 105 24.76 -2.07 -8.27
CA SER A 105 25.33 -1.83 -6.95
C SER A 105 26.11 -0.53 -7.01
N HIS A 106 25.85 0.36 -6.06
CA HIS A 106 26.53 1.63 -5.85
C HIS A 106 27.18 1.61 -4.47
N ASP A 107 28.08 2.56 -4.19
CA ASP A 107 28.77 2.63 -2.90
C ASP A 107 27.80 2.86 -1.73
N ASP A 108 26.66 3.50 -1.98
CA ASP A 108 25.67 3.94 -0.99
C ASP A 108 24.30 3.27 -1.16
N ALA A 109 24.12 2.38 -2.15
CA ALA A 109 22.82 1.77 -2.43
C ALA A 109 22.85 0.56 -3.36
N GLN A 110 21.78 -0.23 -3.30
CA GLN A 110 21.42 -1.20 -4.34
C GLN A 110 20.18 -0.72 -5.10
N THR A 111 20.13 -1.02 -6.40
CA THR A 111 18.97 -0.71 -7.25
C THR A 111 18.49 -1.91 -8.06
N LEU A 112 17.18 -1.96 -8.28
CA LEU A 112 16.51 -2.95 -9.12
C LEU A 112 15.47 -2.25 -10.00
N SER A 113 15.60 -2.40 -11.31
CA SER A 113 14.70 -1.82 -12.30
C SER A 113 13.97 -2.91 -13.07
N LEU A 114 12.64 -2.85 -13.08
CA LEU A 114 11.74 -3.84 -13.70
C LEU A 114 10.82 -3.16 -14.71
N GLY A 115 10.43 -3.88 -15.76
CA GLY A 115 9.55 -3.36 -16.81
C GLY A 115 8.36 -4.28 -17.11
N ILE A 116 7.23 -3.67 -17.42
CA ILE A 116 6.01 -4.33 -17.92
C ILE A 116 5.42 -3.51 -19.07
N ASP A 117 4.93 -4.21 -20.09
CA ASP A 117 4.10 -3.64 -21.17
C ASP A 117 2.70 -4.23 -21.05
N TYR A 118 1.69 -3.38 -21.13
CA TYR A 118 0.30 -3.78 -21.01
C TYR A 118 -0.18 -4.43 -22.32
N GLN A 119 -1.13 -5.35 -22.20
CA GLN A 119 -1.79 -6.01 -23.33
C GLN A 119 -3.11 -5.34 -23.68
N ALA A 120 -3.88 -4.89 -22.69
CA ALA A 120 -5.17 -4.26 -22.92
C ALA A 120 -5.05 -2.82 -23.48
N CYS A 121 -3.89 -2.18 -23.35
CA CYS A 121 -3.60 -0.86 -23.89
C CYS A 121 -2.12 -0.70 -24.26
N ALA A 122 -1.74 0.45 -24.85
CA ALA A 122 -0.35 0.75 -25.24
C ALA A 122 0.55 1.17 -24.06
N GLY A 123 0.05 1.05 -22.82
CA GLY A 123 0.72 1.49 -21.62
C GLY A 123 1.93 0.64 -21.24
N SER A 124 2.92 1.26 -20.61
CA SER A 124 4.04 0.55 -19.98
C SER A 124 4.45 1.20 -18.66
N ILE A 125 5.02 0.38 -17.78
CA ILE A 125 5.52 0.84 -16.48
C ILE A 125 6.95 0.35 -16.29
N THR A 126 7.81 1.26 -15.82
CA THR A 126 9.11 0.91 -15.24
C THR A 126 9.03 1.08 -13.72
N LYS A 127 9.30 0.02 -12.96
CA LYS A 127 9.42 0.04 -11.50
C LYS A 127 10.90 0.12 -11.13
N ASN A 128 11.30 1.19 -10.46
CA ASN A 128 12.65 1.38 -9.93
C ASN A 128 12.59 1.29 -8.40
N LEU A 129 13.31 0.32 -7.85
CA LEU A 129 13.51 0.17 -6.41
C LEU A 129 14.92 0.60 -6.05
N HIS A 130 15.04 1.38 -4.99
CA HIS A 130 16.32 1.80 -4.44
C HIS A 130 16.36 1.50 -2.94
N PHE A 131 17.42 0.79 -2.54
CA PHE A 131 17.69 0.35 -1.18
C PHE A 131 18.95 1.06 -0.71
N SER A 132 18.80 2.02 0.21
CA SER A 132 19.93 2.80 0.70
C SER A 132 20.76 2.00 1.70
N GLU A 133 22.09 2.02 1.57
CA GLU A 133 22.98 1.40 2.55
C GLU A 133 22.86 2.11 3.90
N GLY A 134 22.87 1.33 4.99
CA GLY A 134 22.81 1.85 6.36
C GLY A 134 21.43 2.34 6.82
N HIS A 135 20.42 2.35 5.94
CA HIS A 135 19.06 2.77 6.27
C HIS A 135 18.06 1.64 6.00
N ALA A 136 17.08 1.47 6.88
CA ALA A 136 16.00 0.49 6.74
C ALA A 136 14.84 1.06 5.89
N VAL A 137 15.18 1.68 4.76
CA VAL A 137 14.24 2.41 3.89
C VAL A 137 14.38 1.99 2.42
N ILE A 138 13.24 1.85 1.77
CA ILE A 138 13.07 1.47 0.38
C ILE A 138 12.35 2.62 -0.34
N ARG A 139 12.96 3.10 -1.42
CA ARG A 139 12.36 4.11 -2.30
C ARG A 139 11.84 3.42 -3.54
N THR A 140 10.57 3.61 -3.83
CA THR A 140 9.89 3.00 -4.99
C THR A 140 9.45 4.09 -5.95
N GLU A 141 9.81 3.97 -7.21
CA GLU A 141 9.37 4.84 -8.29
C GLU A 141 8.73 4.02 -9.41
N HIS A 142 7.54 4.43 -9.87
CA HIS A 142 6.90 3.91 -11.07
C HIS A 142 6.87 4.99 -12.15
N VAL A 143 7.51 4.73 -13.27
CA VAL A 143 7.46 5.60 -14.46
C VAL A 143 6.48 5.02 -15.46
N ILE A 144 5.37 5.73 -15.66
CA ILE A 144 4.20 5.35 -16.45
C ILE A 144 4.27 6.07 -17.80
N ARG A 145 4.04 5.35 -18.91
CA ARG A 145 4.04 5.90 -20.28
C ARG A 145 2.96 5.25 -21.14
N GLY A 146 2.50 5.96 -22.17
CA GLY A 146 1.59 5.39 -23.20
C GLY A 146 0.14 5.18 -22.76
N PHE A 147 -0.20 5.51 -21.51
CA PHE A 147 -1.59 5.51 -21.03
C PHE A 147 -2.27 6.83 -21.40
N SER A 148 -3.55 6.75 -21.78
CA SER A 148 -4.37 7.92 -22.08
C SER A 148 -5.70 7.86 -21.33
N GLY A 149 -6.09 8.98 -20.73
CA GLY A 149 -7.34 9.12 -19.98
C GLY A 149 -7.16 9.04 -18.47
N ARG A 150 -8.25 8.79 -17.74
CA ARG A 150 -8.25 8.79 -16.27
C ARG A 150 -8.18 7.37 -15.70
N TYR A 151 -7.32 7.18 -14.71
CA TYR A 151 -7.11 5.90 -14.04
C TYR A 151 -6.99 6.10 -12.53
N PRO A 152 -7.70 5.31 -11.70
CA PRO A 152 -7.29 5.14 -10.32
C PRO A 152 -5.98 4.37 -10.28
N LEU A 153 -5.09 4.71 -9.36
CA LEU A 153 -3.80 4.03 -9.22
C LEU A 153 -3.28 4.12 -7.80
N GLY A 154 -2.31 3.28 -7.47
CA GLY A 154 -1.60 3.39 -6.19
C GLY A 154 -0.81 2.15 -5.80
N HIS A 155 -0.21 2.25 -4.62
CA HIS A 155 0.60 1.21 -3.99
C HIS A 155 -0.21 0.45 -2.97
N HIS A 156 -0.04 -0.87 -2.94
CA HIS A 156 -0.83 -1.78 -2.11
C HIS A 156 0.03 -2.47 -1.06
N ALA A 157 0.58 -1.69 -0.12
CA ALA A 157 1.37 -2.24 0.97
C ALA A 157 0.49 -3.05 1.93
N THR A 158 0.85 -4.32 2.15
CA THR A 158 0.08 -5.24 2.97
C THR A 158 0.93 -5.75 4.13
N LEU A 159 0.45 -5.55 5.36
CA LEU A 159 1.11 -6.01 6.60
C LEU A 159 0.43 -7.26 7.17
N HIS A 160 1.20 -8.15 7.81
CA HIS A 160 0.66 -9.40 8.35
C HIS A 160 -0.19 -9.17 9.61
N GLY A 161 -1.23 -9.97 9.87
CA GLY A 161 -1.99 -9.91 11.13
C GLY A 161 -1.26 -10.45 12.36
N GLY A 162 -0.18 -11.19 12.16
CA GLY A 162 0.49 -11.91 13.25
C GLY A 162 -0.36 -13.06 13.80
N SER A 163 0.07 -13.67 14.91
CA SER A 163 -0.56 -14.84 15.52
C SER A 163 -1.31 -14.56 16.85
N GLY A 164 -1.34 -13.30 17.29
CA GLY A 164 -1.95 -12.83 18.56
C GLY A 164 -2.99 -11.72 18.36
N GLY A 165 -3.41 -11.04 19.45
CA GLY A 165 -4.38 -9.92 19.42
C GLY A 165 -3.89 -8.71 18.61
N ALA A 166 -4.47 -7.50 18.78
CA ALA A 166 -4.12 -6.33 17.97
C ALA A 166 -2.62 -5.96 18.01
N ILE A 167 -1.75 -6.51 17.15
CA ILE A 167 -0.30 -6.26 17.23
C ILE A 167 0.12 -4.91 16.65
N TRP A 168 -0.72 -4.30 15.80
CA TRP A 168 -0.44 -3.03 15.13
C TRP A 168 -1.26 -1.90 15.72
N ARG A 169 -0.57 -0.78 15.96
CA ARG A 169 -1.15 0.52 16.26
C ARG A 169 -0.92 1.44 15.06
N ILE A 170 -1.99 1.95 14.46
CA ILE A 170 -1.96 2.68 13.18
C ILE A 170 -2.02 4.19 13.41
N TYR A 171 -1.21 4.91 12.63
CA TYR A 171 -1.12 6.35 12.59
C TYR A 171 -1.22 6.82 11.14
N THR A 172 -1.79 8.00 10.92
CA THR A 172 -1.81 8.66 9.61
C THR A 172 -1.45 10.12 9.77
N ALA A 173 -1.01 10.73 8.68
CA ALA A 173 -1.08 12.17 8.54
C ALA A 173 -2.53 12.65 8.76
N PRO A 174 -2.74 13.92 9.13
CA PRO A 174 -4.08 14.51 9.16
C PRO A 174 -4.79 14.33 7.83
N PHE A 175 -6.08 14.00 7.89
CA PHE A 175 -6.97 13.82 6.76
C PHE A 175 -8.19 14.73 6.89
N ASP A 176 -8.83 15.06 5.76
CA ASP A 176 -9.98 15.97 5.70
C ASP A 176 -11.32 15.23 5.64
N TYR A 177 -11.31 13.96 5.22
CA TYR A 177 -12.50 13.15 5.09
C TYR A 177 -12.18 11.66 5.29
N GLY A 178 -12.82 11.02 6.26
CA GLY A 178 -12.84 9.56 6.41
C GLY A 178 -14.19 9.00 5.95
N ALA A 179 -14.18 7.86 5.27
CA ALA A 179 -15.41 7.18 4.87
C ALA A 179 -15.24 5.65 4.82
N THR A 180 -16.34 4.92 5.01
CA THR A 180 -16.43 3.48 4.81
C THR A 180 -16.90 3.14 3.40
N ASP A 181 -16.46 2.01 2.85
CA ASP A 181 -16.83 1.61 1.48
C ASP A 181 -18.36 1.40 1.35
N PRO A 182 -19.04 2.10 0.42
CA PRO A 182 -20.48 1.98 0.25
C PRO A 182 -20.92 0.71 -0.49
N SER A 183 -20.00 -0.04 -1.10
CA SER A 183 -20.32 -1.27 -1.85
C SER A 183 -20.72 -2.44 -0.94
N PHE A 184 -20.32 -2.41 0.33
CA PHE A 184 -20.62 -3.46 1.32
C PHE A 184 -22.02 -3.31 1.94
N VAL A 185 -23.05 -3.18 1.10
CA VAL A 185 -24.44 -2.98 1.54
C VAL A 185 -24.95 -4.19 2.33
N GLU A 186 -24.84 -5.38 1.75
CA GLU A 186 -25.25 -6.62 2.40
C GLU A 186 -24.31 -6.97 3.57
N PRO A 187 -24.80 -7.42 4.73
CA PRO A 187 -23.95 -7.82 5.86
C PRO A 187 -23.04 -9.01 5.54
N ALA A 188 -23.43 -9.83 4.58
CA ALA A 188 -22.63 -10.92 4.06
C ALA A 188 -23.00 -11.19 2.59
N ALA A 189 -22.00 -11.35 1.75
CA ALA A 189 -22.17 -11.67 0.33
C ALA A 189 -20.97 -12.49 -0.16
N GLY A 190 -21.19 -13.50 -1.02
CA GLY A 190 -20.09 -14.23 -1.67
C GLY A 190 -19.13 -15.00 -0.73
N GLY A 191 -19.51 -15.23 0.53
CA GLY A 191 -18.61 -15.82 1.54
C GLY A 191 -17.83 -14.79 2.36
N GLU A 192 -18.12 -13.50 2.17
CA GLU A 192 -17.55 -12.38 2.90
C GLU A 192 -18.53 -11.87 3.95
N TYR A 193 -18.00 -11.32 5.06
CA TYR A 193 -18.79 -10.71 6.12
C TYR A 193 -18.25 -9.31 6.44
N HIS A 194 -19.15 -8.34 6.55
CA HIS A 194 -18.82 -6.93 6.74
C HIS A 194 -19.45 -6.40 8.02
N ALA A 195 -18.73 -5.54 8.72
CA ALA A 195 -19.11 -5.06 10.04
C ALA A 195 -19.19 -3.55 10.14
N LEU A 196 -18.46 -2.81 9.31
CA LEU A 196 -18.66 -1.38 9.20
C LEU A 196 -20.04 -1.07 8.59
N GLU A 197 -20.61 0.05 9.02
CA GLU A 197 -21.77 0.62 8.33
C GLU A 197 -21.30 1.13 6.96
N PRO A 198 -21.95 0.78 5.84
CA PRO A 198 -21.47 1.15 4.50
C PRO A 198 -21.78 2.62 4.17
N GLY A 199 -20.81 3.30 3.54
CA GLY A 199 -21.00 4.64 2.98
C GLY A 199 -21.20 5.75 4.00
N VAL A 200 -20.66 5.61 5.21
CA VAL A 200 -20.74 6.65 6.25
C VAL A 200 -19.39 7.30 6.48
N SER A 201 -19.43 8.58 6.84
CA SER A 201 -18.23 9.37 7.13
C SER A 201 -17.80 9.24 8.58
N PHE A 202 -16.50 9.43 8.83
CA PHE A 202 -15.92 9.54 10.17
C PHE A 202 -14.77 10.56 10.17
N ASP A 203 -14.45 11.10 11.35
CA ASP A 203 -13.41 12.11 11.54
C ASP A 203 -12.19 11.60 12.30
N SER A 204 -12.23 10.35 12.79
CA SER A 204 -11.14 9.73 13.55
C SER A 204 -11.08 8.22 13.31
N LEU A 205 -9.87 7.67 13.29
CA LEU A 205 -9.64 6.23 13.13
C LEU A 205 -10.07 5.43 14.37
N ASP A 206 -10.18 6.05 15.56
CA ASP A 206 -10.59 5.35 16.78
C ASP A 206 -12.12 5.15 16.90
N SER A 207 -12.91 5.74 16.00
CA SER A 207 -14.37 5.70 16.02
C SER A 207 -14.92 5.61 14.60
N ILE A 208 -14.89 4.41 14.02
CA ILE A 208 -15.48 4.11 12.70
C ILE A 208 -16.83 3.41 12.90
N PRO A 209 -17.96 3.95 12.39
CA PRO A 209 -19.27 3.39 12.67
C PRO A 209 -19.44 1.93 12.23
N THR A 210 -20.03 1.12 13.10
CA THR A 210 -20.41 -0.26 12.79
C THR A 210 -21.90 -0.36 12.45
N ARG A 211 -22.28 -1.39 11.70
CA ARG A 211 -23.69 -1.61 11.29
C ARG A 211 -24.62 -2.05 12.43
N TRP A 212 -24.09 -2.37 13.60
CA TRP A 212 -24.87 -2.90 14.72
C TRP A 212 -25.34 -1.80 15.66
N LYS A 213 -26.65 -1.75 15.89
CA LYS A 213 -27.24 -0.80 16.84
C LYS A 213 -26.77 -1.10 18.27
N GLY A 214 -26.31 -0.06 18.96
CA GLY A 214 -25.90 -0.14 20.37
C GLY A 214 -24.56 -0.85 20.60
N VAL A 215 -23.81 -1.14 19.54
CA VAL A 215 -22.42 -1.58 19.61
C VAL A 215 -21.54 -0.35 19.45
N ALA A 216 -20.41 -0.32 20.16
CA ALA A 216 -19.43 0.75 19.99
C ALA A 216 -18.86 0.75 18.57
N ASP A 217 -18.42 1.92 18.13
CA ASP A 217 -17.68 2.07 16.88
C ASP A 217 -16.40 1.22 16.89
N ALA A 218 -15.95 0.85 15.70
CA ALA A 218 -14.70 0.12 15.53
C ALA A 218 -13.51 1.07 15.68
N ASP A 219 -12.51 0.64 16.45
CA ASP A 219 -11.19 1.29 16.49
C ASP A 219 -10.36 0.80 15.29
N GLY A 220 -10.42 1.54 14.19
CA GLY A 220 -9.63 1.33 12.98
C GLY A 220 -8.13 1.64 13.17
N SER A 221 -7.74 2.27 14.27
CA SER A 221 -6.32 2.52 14.59
C SER A 221 -5.62 1.32 15.25
N ARG A 222 -6.24 0.14 15.21
CA ARG A 222 -5.71 -1.13 15.75
C ARG A 222 -5.94 -2.29 14.78
N PHE A 223 -4.94 -3.16 14.62
CA PHE A 223 -5.06 -4.38 13.81
C PHE A 223 -4.26 -5.55 14.42
N PRO A 224 -4.70 -6.83 14.36
CA PRO A 224 -5.96 -7.34 13.84
C PRO A 224 -7.23 -6.70 14.42
N ALA A 225 -8.20 -6.44 13.54
CA ALA A 225 -9.53 -5.99 13.90
C ALA A 225 -10.40 -7.18 14.37
N ARG A 226 -11.73 -7.03 14.39
CA ARG A 226 -12.65 -8.14 14.77
C ARG A 226 -12.46 -9.33 13.82
N ARG A 227 -12.24 -10.52 14.37
CA ARG A 227 -12.14 -11.75 13.58
C ARG A 227 -13.48 -12.13 12.97
N GLY A 228 -13.44 -12.70 11.76
CA GLY A 228 -14.61 -13.09 10.97
C GLY A 228 -15.09 -12.00 10.03
N PHE A 229 -14.33 -10.93 9.81
CA PHE A 229 -14.78 -9.79 9.00
C PHE A 229 -13.70 -9.27 8.04
N ILE A 230 -14.19 -8.74 6.94
CA ILE A 230 -13.49 -7.99 5.90
C ILE A 230 -14.17 -6.63 5.82
N ASP A 231 -13.43 -5.58 6.13
CA ASP A 231 -13.92 -4.21 6.08
C ASP A 231 -12.99 -3.36 5.17
N LEU A 232 -13.57 -2.36 4.50
CA LEU A 232 -12.85 -1.35 3.73
C LEU A 232 -13.27 0.03 4.24
N TYR A 233 -12.27 0.85 4.54
CA TYR A 233 -12.46 2.27 4.79
C TYR A 233 -11.29 3.05 4.18
N ALA A 234 -11.45 4.35 4.01
CA ALA A 234 -10.41 5.20 3.46
C ALA A 234 -10.39 6.55 4.17
N VAL A 235 -9.20 7.13 4.22
CA VAL A 235 -8.99 8.52 4.62
C VAL A 235 -8.47 9.30 3.44
N TYR A 236 -9.00 10.51 3.27
CA TYR A 236 -8.77 11.36 2.12
C TYR A 236 -8.25 12.71 2.58
N ARG A 237 -7.28 13.22 1.82
CA ARG A 237 -6.72 14.53 2.00
C ARG A 237 -6.94 15.37 0.75
N THR A 238 -7.42 16.58 0.94
CA THR A 238 -7.50 17.59 -0.09
C THR A 238 -6.08 17.87 -0.60
N PRO A 239 -5.83 17.73 -1.92
CA PRO A 239 -4.53 18.04 -2.49
C PRO A 239 -4.06 19.44 -2.06
N PRO A 240 -2.88 19.56 -1.44
CA PRO A 240 -2.39 20.86 -1.00
C PRO A 240 -1.84 21.66 -2.19
N ASP A 241 -2.14 22.97 -2.23
CA ASP A 241 -1.53 23.90 -3.20
C ASP A 241 -0.05 24.17 -2.87
N GLU A 242 0.28 24.17 -1.58
CA GLU A 242 1.61 24.48 -1.04
C GLU A 242 2.58 23.29 -1.21
N PRO A 243 3.71 23.46 -1.91
CA PRO A 243 4.66 22.38 -2.14
C PRO A 243 5.09 21.66 -0.88
N GLU A 244 5.37 22.36 0.22
CA GLU A 244 5.81 21.85 1.52
C GLU A 244 4.79 20.92 2.18
N LYS A 245 3.50 21.16 1.94
CA LYS A 245 2.40 20.36 2.51
C LYS A 245 2.12 19.08 1.72
N ARG A 246 2.76 18.86 0.57
CA ARG A 246 2.54 17.69 -0.31
C ARG A 246 2.82 16.35 0.35
N ILE A 247 3.65 16.29 1.38
CA ILE A 247 3.95 15.02 2.05
C ILE A 247 2.74 14.58 2.90
N ALA A 248 2.30 13.34 2.70
CA ALA A 248 1.44 12.61 3.63
C ALA A 248 2.08 11.26 3.93
N TRP A 249 1.59 10.60 4.98
CA TRP A 249 2.19 9.38 5.47
C TRP A 249 1.17 8.52 6.22
N SER A 250 1.46 7.23 6.27
CA SER A 250 0.80 6.23 7.11
C SER A 250 1.87 5.46 7.87
N ALA A 251 1.60 5.05 9.09
CA ALA A 251 2.54 4.28 9.89
C ALA A 251 1.82 3.25 10.77
N ALA A 252 2.51 2.15 11.06
CA ALA A 252 1.98 1.06 11.88
C ALA A 252 3.07 0.60 12.86
N TYR A 253 2.81 0.78 14.16
CA TYR A 253 3.71 0.35 15.23
C TYR A 253 3.37 -1.09 15.64
N ASN A 254 4.35 -1.98 15.55
CA ASN A 254 4.26 -3.35 16.03
C ASN A 254 4.59 -3.40 17.53
N ARG A 255 3.61 -3.77 18.35
CA ARG A 255 3.69 -3.77 19.81
C ARG A 255 4.47 -4.93 20.40
N ASP A 256 4.57 -6.03 19.66
CA ASP A 256 5.26 -7.24 20.11
C ASP A 256 6.76 -7.18 19.76
N GLU A 257 7.10 -6.56 18.63
CA GLU A 257 8.46 -6.50 18.11
C GLU A 257 9.14 -5.13 18.27
N HIS A 258 8.38 -4.11 18.69
CA HIS A 258 8.86 -2.76 19.03
C HIS A 258 9.53 -2.02 17.85
N TYR A 259 8.80 -1.90 16.75
CA TYR A 259 9.22 -1.11 15.59
C TYR A 259 8.01 -0.44 14.92
N LEU A 260 8.27 0.64 14.19
CA LEU A 260 7.29 1.37 13.40
C LEU A 260 7.57 1.14 11.91
N TRP A 261 6.66 0.49 11.20
CA TRP A 261 6.62 0.56 9.74
C TRP A 261 6.01 1.88 9.30
N PHE A 262 6.49 2.45 8.20
CA PHE A 262 5.91 3.66 7.63
C PHE A 262 5.86 3.62 6.10
N SER A 263 4.93 4.37 5.53
CA SER A 263 4.86 4.75 4.12
C SER A 263 4.67 6.26 3.99
N VAL A 264 5.45 6.88 3.11
CA VAL A 264 5.39 8.31 2.79
C VAL A 264 5.06 8.47 1.32
N LYS A 265 4.15 9.38 1.01
CA LYS A 265 3.64 9.67 -0.33
C LYS A 265 3.51 11.17 -0.60
N ASP A 266 3.20 11.47 -1.85
CA ASP A 266 2.80 12.79 -2.31
C ASP A 266 1.27 12.90 -2.39
N ALA A 267 0.66 13.58 -1.41
CA ALA A 267 -0.78 13.79 -1.32
C ALA A 267 -1.37 14.65 -2.44
N SER A 268 -0.55 15.39 -3.21
CA SER A 268 -1.08 16.09 -4.39
C SER A 268 -1.35 15.13 -5.55
N VAL A 269 -0.84 13.90 -5.49
CA VAL A 269 -1.01 12.86 -6.51
C VAL A 269 -1.77 11.66 -5.97
N LEU A 270 -1.46 11.23 -4.74
CA LEU A 270 -2.07 10.11 -4.02
C LEU A 270 -2.80 10.64 -2.77
N PRO A 271 -3.98 11.27 -2.92
CA PRO A 271 -4.68 11.92 -1.81
C PRO A 271 -5.33 10.95 -0.82
N ALA A 272 -5.44 9.66 -1.14
CA ALA A 272 -6.17 8.69 -0.35
C ALA A 272 -5.24 7.64 0.27
N THR A 273 -5.56 7.21 1.48
CA THR A 273 -5.05 5.94 2.04
C THR A 273 -6.26 5.03 2.23
N VAL A 274 -6.29 3.90 1.52
CA VAL A 274 -7.33 2.88 1.65
C VAL A 274 -6.84 1.81 2.62
N PHE A 275 -7.73 1.35 3.49
CA PHE A 275 -7.46 0.33 4.48
C PHE A 275 -8.29 -0.91 4.19
N TRP A 276 -7.64 -1.93 3.65
CA TRP A 276 -8.21 -3.27 3.50
C TRP A 276 -7.98 -4.07 4.78
N VAL A 277 -9.02 -4.21 5.59
CA VAL A 277 -8.94 -4.89 6.88
C VAL A 277 -9.49 -6.30 6.76
N GLU A 278 -8.61 -7.28 6.61
CA GLU A 278 -8.96 -8.70 6.53
C GLU A 278 -8.55 -9.42 7.80
N ASN A 279 -9.53 -9.94 8.55
CA ASN A 279 -9.25 -10.83 9.66
C ASN A 279 -10.19 -12.03 9.65
N GLY A 280 -9.92 -12.98 8.75
CA GLY A 280 -10.69 -14.20 8.56
C GLY A 280 -12.12 -13.95 8.10
N GLY A 281 -12.33 -12.85 7.37
CA GLY A 281 -13.64 -12.40 6.89
C GLY A 281 -14.08 -13.04 5.60
N ARG A 282 -13.15 -13.57 4.81
CA ARG A 282 -13.45 -14.31 3.57
C ARG A 282 -13.35 -15.81 3.79
N HIS A 283 -14.42 -16.53 3.46
CA HIS A 283 -14.56 -17.96 3.70
C HIS A 283 -14.49 -18.81 2.44
N GLN A 284 -14.62 -18.20 1.27
CA GLN A 284 -14.39 -18.83 -0.02
C GLN A 284 -12.89 -19.10 -0.22
N ALA A 285 -12.56 -20.09 -1.06
CA ALA A 285 -11.17 -20.32 -1.45
C ALA A 285 -10.61 -19.07 -2.16
N PRO A 286 -9.31 -18.73 -1.97
CA PRO A 286 -8.30 -19.45 -1.17
C PRO A 286 -8.25 -19.04 0.31
N TRP A 287 -9.12 -18.10 0.71
CA TRP A 287 -9.07 -17.42 2.00
C TRP A 287 -9.39 -18.34 3.17
N ASP A 288 -10.37 -19.24 3.00
CA ASP A 288 -10.76 -20.31 3.92
C ASP A 288 -10.93 -19.86 5.40
N GLY A 289 -11.27 -18.59 5.65
CA GLY A 289 -11.40 -18.00 6.98
C GLY A 289 -10.10 -17.96 7.80
N ARG A 290 -8.94 -18.20 7.16
CA ARG A 290 -7.62 -18.27 7.82
C ARG A 290 -6.73 -17.07 7.52
N ASN A 291 -7.10 -16.21 6.58
CA ASN A 291 -6.29 -15.05 6.25
C ASN A 291 -6.36 -13.96 7.32
N SER A 292 -5.24 -13.30 7.62
CA SER A 292 -5.23 -12.08 8.42
C SER A 292 -4.13 -11.13 7.95
N CYS A 293 -4.53 -10.00 7.39
CA CYS A 293 -3.64 -8.92 6.95
C CYS A 293 -4.37 -7.59 6.86
N ILE A 294 -3.58 -6.51 6.83
CA ILE A 294 -4.09 -5.16 6.59
C ILE A 294 -3.38 -4.54 5.39
N GLY A 295 -4.15 -4.13 4.39
CA GLY A 295 -3.68 -3.21 3.35
C GLY A 295 -3.66 -1.79 3.90
N ILE A 296 -2.53 -1.10 3.73
CA ILE A 296 -2.37 0.35 3.96
C ILE A 296 -1.94 0.93 2.62
N GLU A 297 -2.94 1.35 1.83
CA GLU A 297 -2.82 1.49 0.39
C GLU A 297 -2.79 2.96 -0.02
N GLU A 298 -1.63 3.43 -0.47
CA GLU A 298 -1.42 4.83 -0.86
C GLU A 298 -1.86 5.06 -2.30
N THR A 299 -2.97 5.78 -2.48
CA THR A 299 -3.75 5.72 -3.71
C THR A 299 -4.33 7.07 -4.16
N CYS A 300 -4.72 7.12 -5.42
CA CYS A 300 -5.69 8.05 -5.98
C CYS A 300 -6.82 7.21 -6.57
N THR A 301 -7.87 6.98 -5.78
CA THR A 301 -8.93 6.02 -6.08
C THR A 301 -10.20 6.34 -5.28
N TYR A 302 -11.33 5.83 -5.75
CA TYR A 302 -12.54 5.72 -4.93
C TYR A 302 -12.59 4.32 -4.30
N PHE A 303 -12.05 4.20 -3.08
CA PHE A 303 -11.85 2.92 -2.38
C PHE A 303 -11.19 1.87 -3.30
N ALA A 304 -11.59 0.60 -3.19
CA ALA A 304 -11.20 -0.46 -4.10
C ALA A 304 -12.23 -0.70 -5.22
N ALA A 305 -13.09 0.28 -5.55
CA ALA A 305 -14.21 0.08 -6.46
C ALA A 305 -13.78 -0.23 -7.90
N GLY A 306 -12.65 0.34 -8.36
CA GLY A 306 -12.15 0.17 -9.72
C GLY A 306 -12.28 1.44 -10.57
N ARG A 307 -11.94 1.33 -11.86
CA ARG A 307 -11.78 2.45 -12.79
C ARG A 307 -13.05 3.27 -12.99
N ARG A 308 -14.20 2.65 -13.25
CA ARG A 308 -15.43 3.39 -13.60
C ARG A 308 -15.90 4.28 -12.45
N GLU A 309 -16.10 3.70 -11.26
CA GLU A 309 -16.55 4.42 -10.06
C GLU A 309 -15.54 5.49 -9.59
N SER A 310 -14.25 5.28 -9.86
CA SER A 310 -13.19 6.25 -9.55
C SER A 310 -13.12 7.41 -10.54
N VAL A 311 -13.53 7.21 -11.80
CA VAL A 311 -13.51 8.25 -12.84
C VAL A 311 -14.82 9.05 -12.83
N ASP A 312 -15.94 8.39 -12.63
CA ASP A 312 -17.27 9.02 -12.55
C ASP A 312 -17.41 9.89 -11.30
N ASP A 313 -18.48 10.69 -11.24
CA ASP A 313 -18.75 11.54 -10.09
C ASP A 313 -19.17 10.72 -8.87
N ASN A 314 -18.40 10.80 -7.80
CA ASN A 314 -18.63 10.14 -6.52
C ASN A 314 -18.61 11.15 -5.35
N ASP A 315 -18.93 10.70 -4.14
CA ASP A 315 -19.02 11.60 -2.98
C ASP A 315 -17.67 12.19 -2.57
N VAL A 316 -16.56 11.53 -2.88
CA VAL A 316 -15.19 12.03 -2.67
C VAL A 316 -14.83 13.09 -3.71
N SER A 317 -15.08 12.84 -5.01
CA SER A 317 -14.78 13.78 -6.09
C SER A 317 -15.60 15.06 -5.99
N ARG A 318 -16.86 14.98 -5.53
CA ARG A 318 -17.70 16.15 -5.24
C ARG A 318 -17.13 17.07 -4.15
N ARG A 319 -16.22 16.58 -3.32
CA ARG A 319 -15.47 17.37 -2.33
C ARG A 319 -14.20 18.01 -2.90
N GLY A 320 -13.92 17.82 -4.19
CA GLY A 320 -12.72 18.33 -4.84
C GLY A 320 -11.47 17.46 -4.64
N ILE A 321 -11.63 16.25 -4.07
CA ILE A 321 -10.53 15.31 -3.89
C ILE A 321 -10.49 14.36 -5.10
N PRO A 322 -9.38 14.27 -5.86
CA PRO A 322 -9.33 13.44 -7.04
C PRO A 322 -9.32 11.95 -6.67
N THR A 323 -10.14 11.18 -7.36
CA THR A 323 -10.21 9.71 -7.25
C THR A 323 -9.62 9.00 -8.47
N ALA A 324 -9.03 9.74 -9.41
CA ALA A 324 -8.30 9.18 -10.54
C ALA A 324 -7.28 10.20 -11.06
N VAL A 325 -6.13 9.71 -11.51
CA VAL A 325 -5.08 10.51 -12.16
C VAL A 325 -5.36 10.61 -13.67
N SER A 326 -5.15 11.79 -14.25
CA SER A 326 -5.17 11.98 -15.70
C SER A 326 -3.80 11.66 -16.30
N LEU A 327 -3.75 10.68 -17.19
CA LEU A 327 -2.55 10.25 -17.92
C LEU A 327 -2.63 10.70 -19.38
N ASP A 328 -1.50 11.17 -19.90
CA ASP A 328 -1.32 11.63 -21.28
C ASP A 328 -0.29 10.71 -21.97
N ALA A 329 -0.66 10.13 -23.11
CA ALA A 329 0.16 9.13 -23.80
C ALA A 329 1.53 9.68 -24.23
N ASP A 330 1.62 11.00 -24.47
CA ASP A 330 2.84 11.68 -24.91
C ASP A 330 3.71 12.17 -23.74
N ARG A 331 3.24 11.98 -22.49
CA ARG A 331 3.97 12.39 -21.28
C ARG A 331 4.28 11.18 -20.41
N ARG A 332 5.39 11.27 -19.69
CA ARG A 332 5.68 10.32 -18.62
C ARG A 332 5.09 10.86 -17.32
N THR A 333 4.45 9.98 -16.56
CA THR A 333 4.02 10.24 -15.18
C THR A 333 4.90 9.41 -14.25
N VAL A 334 5.28 9.98 -13.11
CA VAL A 334 6.16 9.36 -12.11
C VAL A 334 5.46 9.35 -10.76
N ILE A 335 5.20 8.15 -10.24
CA ILE A 335 4.60 7.95 -8.92
C ILE A 335 5.65 7.41 -7.96
N ARG A 336 5.81 8.05 -6.81
CA ARG A 336 6.82 7.67 -5.81
C ARG A 336 6.22 7.40 -4.45
N THR A 337 6.79 6.43 -3.75
CA THR A 337 6.57 6.15 -2.34
C THR A 337 7.89 5.83 -1.65
N VAL A 338 7.95 6.10 -0.36
CA VAL A 338 9.07 5.70 0.51
C VAL A 338 8.50 4.85 1.63
N GLN A 339 9.01 3.65 1.81
CA GLN A 339 8.59 2.73 2.87
C GLN A 339 9.79 2.29 3.70
N GLY A 340 9.61 2.03 4.98
CA GLY A 340 10.71 1.59 5.83
C GLY A 340 10.28 1.25 7.24
N VAL A 341 11.27 0.96 8.09
CA VAL A 341 11.05 0.72 9.51
C VAL A 341 11.95 1.59 10.39
N LEU A 342 11.44 1.95 11.56
CA LEU A 342 12.18 2.61 12.63
C LEU A 342 12.06 1.79 13.91
N GLU A 343 13.17 1.60 14.63
CA GLU A 343 13.13 0.97 15.95
C GLU A 343 12.60 1.97 16.98
N ILE A 344 11.48 1.61 17.64
CA ILE A 344 10.83 2.44 18.66
C ILE A 344 10.56 1.55 19.89
N PRO A 345 11.27 1.75 21.01
CA PRO A 345 11.21 0.84 22.16
C PRO A 345 9.83 0.69 22.81
N GLU A 346 9.01 1.74 22.77
CA GLU A 346 7.71 1.80 23.42
C GLU A 346 6.64 2.26 22.43
N GLU A 347 5.39 1.84 22.66
CA GLU A 347 4.27 2.32 21.83
C GLU A 347 4.18 3.84 21.94
N PRO A 348 4.36 4.58 20.83
CA PRO A 348 4.27 6.03 20.85
C PRO A 348 2.82 6.45 21.07
N ASP A 349 2.56 7.54 21.77
CA ASP A 349 1.23 8.17 21.82
C ASP A 349 0.94 8.93 20.51
N SER A 350 1.99 9.50 19.91
CA SER A 350 1.91 10.20 18.62
C SER A 350 3.15 10.02 17.78
N VAL A 351 2.92 9.99 16.46
CA VAL A 351 3.93 9.88 15.42
C VAL A 351 3.65 10.97 14.39
N GLU A 352 4.70 11.57 13.84
CA GLU A 352 4.56 12.51 12.74
C GLU A 352 5.79 12.49 11.84
N PHE A 353 5.60 12.30 10.53
CA PHE A 353 6.69 12.48 9.58
C PHE A 353 6.73 13.91 9.08
N LEU A 354 7.91 14.51 9.19
CA LEU A 354 8.20 15.90 8.85
C LEU A 354 9.41 15.99 7.94
N THR A 355 9.64 17.18 7.40
CA THR A 355 10.90 17.53 6.74
C THR A 355 11.68 18.47 7.66
N ASP A 356 12.95 18.15 7.92
CA ASP A 356 13.82 19.01 8.71
C ASP A 356 14.41 20.16 7.87
N ALA A 357 15.28 20.97 8.50
CA ALA A 357 15.89 22.14 7.86
C ALA A 357 16.85 21.78 6.71
N GLU A 358 17.31 20.53 6.64
CA GLU A 358 18.21 20.02 5.61
C GLU A 358 17.44 19.37 4.45
N GLY A 359 16.10 19.28 4.56
CA GLY A 359 15.26 18.66 3.54
C GLY A 359 15.09 17.15 3.73
N MET A 360 15.50 16.60 4.87
CA MET A 360 15.43 15.17 5.17
C MET A 360 14.09 14.80 5.83
N LEU A 361 13.58 13.60 5.50
CA LEU A 361 12.42 13.02 6.16
C LEU A 361 12.83 12.49 7.54
N VAL A 362 12.09 12.92 8.55
CA VAL A 362 12.31 12.59 9.96
C VAL A 362 10.99 12.21 10.62
N CYS A 363 11.02 11.25 11.53
CA CYS A 363 9.88 10.84 12.33
C CYS A 363 9.96 11.48 13.72
N ARG A 364 8.99 12.32 14.06
CA ARG A 364 8.80 12.89 15.39
C ARG A 364 7.93 11.97 16.23
N VAL A 365 8.42 11.57 17.40
CA VAL A 365 7.70 10.70 18.33
C VAL A 365 7.34 11.46 19.60
N ASN A 366 6.07 11.40 20.02
CA ASN A 366 5.53 12.03 21.23
C ASN A 366 5.85 13.53 21.33
N GLY A 367 5.95 14.22 20.17
CA GLY A 367 6.33 15.64 20.08
C GLY A 367 7.78 15.95 20.47
N GLY A 368 8.61 14.94 20.75
CA GLY A 368 9.97 15.08 21.27
C GLY A 368 11.04 14.57 20.31
N ALA A 369 11.34 13.27 20.38
CA ALA A 369 12.47 12.67 19.68
C ALA A 369 12.28 12.72 18.15
N MET A 370 13.32 13.13 17.43
CA MET A 370 13.37 13.13 15.97
C MET A 370 14.26 11.97 15.50
N LEU A 371 13.65 10.99 14.86
CA LEU A 371 14.33 9.80 14.33
C LEU A 371 14.58 10.01 12.83
N PRO A 372 15.85 9.97 12.35
CA PRO A 372 16.14 10.15 10.94
C PRO A 372 15.71 8.92 10.13
N THR A 373 15.09 9.14 8.97
CA THR A 373 14.83 8.06 8.01
C THR A 373 16.02 7.83 7.07
N GLY A 374 16.90 8.84 6.92
CA GLY A 374 18.02 8.81 5.98
C GLY A 374 17.65 9.13 4.54
N VAL A 375 16.43 9.60 4.29
CA VAL A 375 15.93 9.87 2.94
C VAL A 375 15.51 11.33 2.80
N GLU A 376 15.89 11.96 1.69
CA GLU A 376 15.41 13.29 1.33
C GLU A 376 13.91 13.28 1.03
N ARG A 377 13.23 14.38 1.38
CA ARG A 377 11.83 14.62 1.02
C ARG A 377 11.55 14.44 -0.48
N SER A 378 12.49 14.83 -1.33
CA SER A 378 12.41 14.75 -2.79
C SER A 378 12.10 13.33 -3.29
N ALA A 379 12.53 12.30 -2.56
CA ALA A 379 12.31 10.90 -2.90
C ALA A 379 10.85 10.47 -2.87
N ALA A 380 9.99 11.17 -2.13
CA ALA A 380 8.56 10.86 -2.03
C ALA A 380 7.69 11.70 -2.99
N LEU A 381 8.26 12.71 -3.66
CA LEU A 381 7.48 13.62 -4.50
C LEU A 381 7.27 13.04 -5.91
N SER A 382 6.03 13.04 -6.35
CA SER A 382 5.60 12.53 -7.66
C SER A 382 5.58 13.67 -8.70
N ALA A 383 5.54 13.29 -9.98
CA ALA A 383 5.47 14.23 -11.10
C ALA A 383 4.48 13.70 -12.15
N LEU A 384 3.42 14.47 -12.45
CA LEU A 384 2.39 14.09 -13.42
C LEU A 384 2.77 14.45 -14.86
#